data_AF-A0A929HYK9-F1
#
_entry.id   AF-A0A929HYK9-F1
#
_cell.length_a   1.000
_cell.length_b   1.000
_cell.length_c   1.000
_cell.angle_alpha   90.00
_cell.angle_beta   90.00
_cell.angle_gamma   90.00
#
_symmetry.space_group_name_H-M   'P 1'
#
loop_
_entity.id
_entity.type
_entity.pdbx_description
1 polymer ?
#
loop_
_entity_poly.entity_id
_entity_poly.type
_entity_poly.pdbx_seq_one_letter_code
_entity_poly.pdbx_strand_id
1 'polypeptide(L)'
;MEKISQVIEERANKAKKLRDLGVNLYPAGCHTDITISEVVKNFGHMDSEALEGESKTYSLAGRIVALRNFGKASFIHIQDRTGRIQSYIR
;
A
#
# COMPACT_ATOMS: atom_id res chain seq x y z
N MET A 1 -4.93 27.11 -23.60
CA MET A 1 -3.98 26.26 -22.85
C MET A 1 -4.66 25.83 -21.57
N GLU A 2 -5.16 24.60 -21.52
CA GLU A 2 -5.71 24.06 -20.27
C GLU A 2 -4.61 24.06 -19.21
N LYS A 3 -4.88 24.72 -18.08
CA LYS A 3 -4.02 24.63 -16.89
C LYS A 3 -3.91 23.15 -16.54
N ILE A 4 -2.75 22.57 -16.76
CA ILE A 4 -2.41 21.26 -16.20
C ILE A 4 -2.70 21.37 -14.70
N SER A 5 -3.62 20.53 -14.22
CA SER A 5 -4.02 20.53 -12.81
C SER A 5 -2.76 20.45 -11.94
N GLN A 6 -2.66 21.29 -10.91
CA GLN A 6 -1.52 21.32 -9.97
C GLN A 6 -1.14 19.90 -9.50
N VAL A 7 -2.13 19.02 -9.37
CA VAL A 7 -1.98 17.61 -9.01
C VAL A 7 -1.08 16.83 -9.99
N ILE A 8 -1.18 17.09 -11.30
CA ILE A 8 -0.38 16.41 -12.33
C ILE A 8 1.08 16.87 -12.23
N GLU A 9 1.31 18.18 -12.05
CA GLU A 9 2.65 18.74 -11.89
C GLU A 9 3.35 18.18 -10.64
N GLU A 10 2.65 18.13 -9.50
CA GLU A 10 3.17 17.52 -8.28
C GLU A 10 3.52 16.03 -8.45
N ARG A 11 2.70 15.27 -9.18
CA ARG A 11 2.98 13.86 -9.48
C ARG A 11 4.21 13.70 -10.37
N ALA A 12 4.37 14.55 -11.38
CA ALA A 12 5.54 14.54 -12.25
C ALA A 12 6.83 14.87 -11.45
N ASN A 13 6.76 15.84 -10.55
CA ASN A 13 7.86 16.20 -9.66
C ASN A 13 8.24 15.05 -8.71
N LYS A 14 7.26 14.35 -8.14
CA LYS A 14 7.51 13.15 -7.30
C LYS A 14 8.16 12.02 -8.11
N ALA A 15 7.67 11.76 -9.32
CA ALA A 15 8.27 10.77 -10.21
C ALA A 15 9.71 11.13 -10.60
N LYS A 16 10.00 12.42 -10.83
CA LYS A 16 11.38 12.89 -11.07
C LYS A 16 12.28 12.62 -9.87
N LYS A 17 11.87 13.02 -8.67
CA LYS A 17 12.62 12.77 -7.42
C LYS A 17 12.92 11.29 -7.19
N LEU A 18 11.95 10.41 -7.44
CA LEU A 18 12.16 8.96 -7.32
C LEU A 18 13.19 8.44 -8.33
N ARG A 19 13.20 8.97 -9.56
CA ARG A 19 14.23 8.65 -10.56
C ARG A 19 15.61 9.17 -10.16
N ASP A 20 15.70 10.38 -9.62
CA ASP A 20 16.97 10.95 -9.12
C ASP A 20 17.54 10.12 -7.95
N LEU A 21 16.67 9.48 -7.16
CA LEU A 21 17.05 8.52 -6.11
C LEU A 21 17.42 7.13 -6.64
N GLY A 22 17.41 6.91 -7.98
CA GLY A 22 17.71 5.63 -8.60
C GLY A 22 16.61 4.58 -8.48
N VAL A 23 15.39 4.96 -8.04
CA VAL A 23 14.26 4.04 -7.90
C VAL A 23 13.61 3.83 -9.26
N ASN A 24 13.47 2.57 -9.68
CA ASN A 24 12.68 2.23 -10.86
C ASN A 24 11.20 2.53 -10.59
N LEU A 25 10.61 3.45 -11.36
CA LEU A 25 9.20 3.87 -11.19
C LEU A 25 8.21 2.75 -11.52
N TYR A 26 8.59 1.84 -12.40
CA TYR A 26 7.73 0.75 -12.87
C TYR A 26 8.52 -0.56 -12.81
N PRO A 27 8.77 -1.09 -11.60
CA PRO A 27 9.42 -2.38 -11.45
C PRO A 27 8.52 -3.48 -12.03
N ALA A 28 9.12 -4.35 -12.84
CA ALA A 28 8.42 -5.52 -13.36
C ALA A 28 8.40 -6.60 -12.27
N GLY A 29 7.20 -7.07 -11.92
CA GLY A 29 7.01 -8.16 -10.96
C GLY A 29 7.02 -7.70 -9.51
N CYS A 30 5.82 -7.48 -8.95
CA CYS A 30 5.66 -7.42 -7.50
C CYS A 30 5.23 -8.82 -7.05
N HIS A 31 5.99 -9.46 -6.16
CA HIS A 31 5.59 -10.74 -5.60
C HIS A 31 4.47 -10.51 -4.57
N THR A 32 3.37 -11.23 -4.74
CA THR A 32 2.23 -11.18 -3.82
C THR A 32 1.92 -12.60 -3.38
N ASP A 33 2.00 -12.85 -2.08
CA ASP A 33 1.74 -14.15 -1.47
C ASP A 33 0.24 -14.41 -1.31
N ILE A 34 -0.53 -13.36 -1.04
CA ILE A 34 -1.95 -13.48 -0.67
C ILE A 34 -2.78 -12.29 -1.16
N THR A 35 -4.04 -12.56 -1.50
CA THR A 35 -5.00 -11.49 -1.81
C THR A 35 -5.71 -10.97 -0.56
N ILE A 36 -6.26 -9.76 -0.64
CA ILE A 36 -6.97 -9.15 0.51
C ILE A 36 -8.16 -9.99 0.97
N SER A 37 -8.87 -10.64 0.05
CA SER A 37 -10.03 -11.46 0.44
C SER A 37 -9.60 -12.74 1.17
N GLU A 38 -8.46 -13.33 0.80
CA GLU A 38 -7.91 -14.47 1.52
C GLU A 38 -7.44 -14.07 2.91
N VAL A 39 -6.84 -12.88 3.06
CA VAL A 39 -6.47 -12.34 4.38
C VAL A 39 -7.71 -12.23 5.27
N VAL A 40 -8.79 -11.62 4.79
CA VAL A 40 -10.03 -11.47 5.56
C VAL A 40 -10.66 -12.83 5.89
N LYS A 41 -10.61 -13.79 4.97
CA LYS A 41 -11.17 -15.13 5.20
C LYS A 41 -10.36 -15.93 6.23
N ASN A 42 -9.03 -15.91 6.11
CA ASN A 42 -8.14 -16.71 6.94
C ASN A 42 -7.93 -16.11 8.33
N PHE A 43 -7.88 -14.78 8.43
CA PHE A 43 -7.50 -14.09 9.66
C PHE A 43 -8.62 -13.22 10.25
N GLY A 44 -9.69 -12.93 9.50
CA GLY A 44 -10.75 -12.01 9.95
C GLY A 44 -11.63 -12.54 11.09
N HIS A 45 -11.50 -13.83 11.42
CA HIS A 45 -12.21 -14.47 12.55
C HIS A 45 -11.29 -14.73 13.75
N MET A 46 -10.00 -14.41 13.65
CA MET A 46 -9.02 -14.62 14.71
C MET A 46 -8.99 -13.42 15.66
N ASP A 47 -8.86 -13.69 16.95
CA ASP A 47 -8.65 -12.66 17.96
C ASP A 47 -7.21 -12.10 17.91
N SER A 48 -7.01 -10.93 18.52
CA SER A 48 -5.70 -10.24 18.52
C SER A 48 -4.56 -11.12 19.03
N GLU A 49 -4.80 -11.91 20.09
CA GLU A 49 -3.80 -12.81 20.68
C GLU A 49 -3.41 -13.94 19.71
N ALA A 50 -4.36 -14.47 18.96
CA ALA A 50 -4.12 -15.51 17.97
C ALA A 50 -3.36 -14.97 16.75
N LEU A 51 -3.61 -13.71 16.37
CA LEU A 51 -2.88 -13.03 15.30
C LEU A 51 -1.45 -12.69 15.71
N GLU A 52 -1.22 -12.28 16.95
CA GLU A 52 0.14 -12.03 17.47
C GLU A 52 0.97 -13.32 17.55
N GLY A 53 0.33 -14.48 17.72
CA GLY A 53 0.97 -15.79 17.66
C GLY A 53 1.38 -16.25 16.25
N GLU A 54 0.87 -15.61 15.20
CA GLU A 54 1.22 -15.95 13.82
C GLU A 54 2.56 -15.31 13.43
N SER A 55 3.55 -16.15 13.17
CA SER A 55 4.91 -15.71 12.81
C SER A 55 5.11 -15.53 11.30
N LYS A 56 4.14 -15.94 10.48
CA LYS A 56 4.26 -15.83 9.03
C LYS A 56 4.04 -14.42 8.55
N THR A 57 4.99 -13.94 7.75
CA THR A 57 4.87 -12.72 6.98
C THR A 57 4.31 -13.03 5.60
N TYR A 58 3.44 -12.15 5.11
CA TYR A 58 2.85 -12.26 3.78
C TYR A 58 3.04 -10.95 3.02
N SER A 59 3.29 -11.04 1.71
CA SER A 59 3.38 -9.90 0.81
C SER A 59 2.06 -9.69 0.09
N LEU A 60 1.62 -8.44 0.00
CA LEU A 60 0.41 -8.04 -0.72
C LEU A 60 0.69 -6.80 -1.54
N ALA A 61 -0.02 -6.66 -2.67
CA ALA A 61 0.05 -5.48 -3.52
C ALA A 61 -1.34 -4.96 -3.84
N GLY A 62 -1.44 -3.65 -4.02
CA GLY A 62 -2.67 -2.99 -4.40
C GLY A 62 -2.49 -1.50 -4.55
N ARG A 63 -3.57 -0.80 -4.87
CA ARG A 63 -3.63 0.64 -5.02
C ARG A 63 -3.83 1.31 -3.66
N ILE A 64 -3.00 2.30 -3.35
CA ILE A 64 -3.23 3.17 -2.18
C ILE A 64 -4.42 4.09 -2.51
N VAL A 65 -5.50 3.97 -1.74
CA VAL A 65 -6.72 4.76 -1.90
C VAL A 65 -6.78 5.90 -0.89
N ALA A 66 -6.23 5.69 0.31
CA ALA A 66 -6.15 6.71 1.34
C ALA A 66 -4.83 6.57 2.12
N LEU A 67 -4.27 7.71 2.49
CA LEU A 67 -3.06 7.83 3.31
C LEU A 67 -3.36 8.83 4.42
N ARG A 68 -3.20 8.40 5.66
CA ARG A 68 -3.32 9.23 6.87
C ARG A 68 -1.99 9.21 7.58
N ASN A 69 -1.27 10.33 7.57
CA ASN A 69 0.03 10.46 8.20
C ASN A 69 -0.10 11.19 9.54
N PHE A 70 0.40 10.58 10.61
CA PHE A 70 0.44 11.09 11.98
C PHE A 70 1.89 11.33 12.46
N GLY A 71 2.81 11.60 11.52
CA GLY A 71 4.22 11.88 11.82
C GLY A 71 5.04 10.61 11.98
N LYS A 72 5.02 10.01 13.18
CA LYS A 72 5.76 8.75 13.49
C LYS A 72 4.98 7.47 13.16
N ALA A 73 3.75 7.62 12.69
CA ALA A 73 2.90 6.52 12.29
C ALA A 73 2.07 6.97 11.10
N SER A 74 1.84 6.07 10.15
CA SER A 74 1.00 6.28 9.00
C SER A 74 0.04 5.11 8.84
N PHE A 75 -1.21 5.41 8.55
CA PHE A 75 -2.21 4.42 8.18
C PHE A 75 -2.53 4.58 6.70
N ILE A 76 -2.39 3.49 5.94
CA ILE A 76 -2.75 3.46 4.52
C ILE A 76 -3.87 2.48 4.27
N HIS A 77 -4.77 2.82 3.37
CA HIS A 77 -5.73 1.88 2.83
C HIS A 77 -5.27 1.41 1.47
N ILE A 78 -5.02 0.12 1.36
CA ILE A 78 -4.64 -0.56 0.13
C ILE A 78 -5.87 -1.27 -0.41
N GLN A 79 -6.14 -1.11 -1.70
CA GLN A 79 -7.21 -1.77 -2.42
C GLN A 79 -6.65 -2.62 -3.55
N ASP A 80 -6.96 -3.91 -3.54
CA ASP A 80 -6.70 -4.84 -4.63
C ASP A 80 -8.04 -5.21 -5.31
N ARG A 81 -8.00 -6.07 -6.34
CA ARG A 81 -9.16 -6.58 -7.06
C ARG A 81 -10.22 -7.22 -6.17
N THR A 82 -9.82 -7.76 -5.01
CA THR A 82 -10.71 -8.53 -4.14
C THR A 82 -11.28 -7.73 -2.97
N GLY A 83 -10.75 -6.54 -2.67
CA GLY A 83 -11.18 -5.80 -1.48
C GLY A 83 -10.23 -4.71 -1.04
N ARG A 84 -10.43 -4.22 0.19
CA ARG A 84 -9.64 -3.16 0.82
C ARG A 84 -9.16 -3.62 2.20
N ILE A 85 -7.91 -3.30 2.51
CA ILE A 85 -7.30 -3.52 3.83
C ILE A 85 -6.64 -2.24 4.33
N GLN A 86 -6.57 -2.10 5.66
CA GLN A 86 -5.81 -1.03 6.31
C GLN A 86 -4.44 -1.58 6.73
N SER A 87 -3.36 -0.86 6.39
CA SER A 87 -2.02 -1.14 6.85
C SER A 87 -1.56 -0.05 7.82
N TYR A 88 -0.95 -0.48 8.91
CA TYR A 88 -0.21 0.39 9.81
C TYR A 88 1.26 0.41 9.39
N ILE A 89 1.84 1.61 9.31
CA ILE A 89 3.24 1.86 9.00
C ILE A 89 3.80 2.67 10.15
N ARG A 90 4.90 2.21 10.73
CA ARG A 90 5.64 2.91 11.78
C ARG A 90 7.01 3.35 11.25
#